data_AF-A0A3M0IYU3-F1
#
_entry.id   AF-A0A3M0IYU3-F1
#
_cell.length_a   1.000
_cell.length_b   1.000
_cell.length_c   1.000
_cell.angle_alpha   90.00
_cell.angle_beta   90.00
_cell.angle_gamma   90.00
#
_symmetry.space_group_name_H-M   'P 1'
#
loop_
_entity.id
_entity.type
_entity.pdbx_description
1 polymer ?
#
loop_
_entity_poly.entity_id
_entity_poly.type
_entity_poly.pdbx_seq_one_letter_code
_entity_poly.pdbx_strand_id
1 'polypeptide(L)'
;MEGSGQSPKQLHAAAKERPGCLRAIAAVAVNIQEARKFTLGQKMTVLVSHTISAVLEAKGGHWLSLQRFLKYQAILVEQDDVEIVVTNIVNPASFLSGSMGEPVIHECLDTIEATYSSPPDLKDTPLEDAET
;
A
#
# COMPACT_ATOMS: atom_id res chain seq x y z
N MET A 1 29.14 1.70 28.15
CA MET A 1 27.80 1.17 27.85
C MET A 1 26.83 2.31 28.09
N GLU A 2 26.55 3.11 27.07
CA GLU A 2 25.46 4.09 27.13
C GLU A 2 24.49 3.75 26.00
N GLY A 3 23.26 3.40 26.39
CA GLY A 3 22.20 3.04 25.47
C GLY A 3 21.59 4.32 24.90
N SER A 4 21.75 4.52 23.60
CA SER A 4 21.03 5.55 22.87
C SER A 4 19.57 5.11 22.70
N GLY A 5 18.73 5.48 23.67
CA GLY A 5 17.28 5.38 23.54
C GLY A 5 16.77 6.45 22.58
N GLN A 6 16.41 6.06 21.35
CA GLN A 6 15.68 6.95 20.45
C GLN A 6 14.30 7.30 21.06
N SER A 7 13.96 8.59 21.07
CA SER A 7 12.67 9.06 21.59
C SER A 7 11.50 8.66 20.65
N PRO A 8 10.30 8.35 21.18
CA PRO A 8 9.15 7.93 20.36
C PRO A 8 8.71 8.97 19.32
N LYS A 9 9.07 10.24 19.49
CA LYS A 9 8.79 11.32 18.52
C LYS A 9 9.63 11.19 17.24
N GLN A 10 10.85 10.66 17.33
CA GLN A 10 11.74 10.42 16.19
C GLN A 10 11.27 9.21 15.35
N LEU A 11 10.63 8.22 15.98
CA LEU A 11 10.00 7.09 15.28
C LEU A 11 8.78 7.53 14.43
N HIS A 12 8.09 8.60 14.84
CA HIS A 12 6.94 9.11 14.10
C HIS A 12 7.31 10.00 12.91
N ALA A 13 8.40 10.76 12.99
CA ALA A 13 8.89 11.57 11.86
C ALA A 13 9.56 10.72 10.78
N ALA A 14 10.16 9.58 11.17
CA ALA A 14 10.70 8.56 10.26
C ALA A 14 9.68 7.52 9.81
N ALA A 15 8.42 7.61 10.27
CA ALA A 15 7.31 6.83 9.73
C ALA A 15 6.93 7.40 8.35
N LYS A 16 7.84 7.14 7.41
CA LYS A 16 7.77 7.42 5.97
C LYS A 16 6.33 7.23 5.50
N GLU A 17 5.76 8.25 4.85
CA GLU A 17 4.42 8.15 4.30
C GLU A 17 4.30 6.83 3.53
N ARG A 18 3.34 6.01 3.93
CA ARG A 18 3.17 4.68 3.35
C ARG A 18 2.93 4.82 1.84
N PRO A 19 3.65 4.11 0.96
CA PRO A 19 3.45 4.21 -0.48
C PRO A 19 1.98 4.07 -0.89
N GLY A 20 1.58 4.81 -1.92
CA GLY A 20 0.19 4.86 -2.40
C GLY A 20 -0.41 3.47 -2.63
N CYS A 21 0.34 2.54 -3.22
CA CYS A 21 -0.11 1.17 -3.48
C CYS A 21 -0.42 0.38 -2.18
N LEU A 22 0.36 0.55 -1.11
CA LEU A 22 0.07 -0.11 0.17
C LEU A 22 -1.13 0.51 0.89
N ARG A 23 -1.37 1.83 0.73
CA ARG A 23 -2.59 2.47 1.23
C ARG A 23 -3.82 1.96 0.48
N ALA A 24 -3.69 1.74 -0.82
CA ALA A 24 -4.78 1.23 -1.63
C ALA A 24 -5.11 -0.24 -1.32
N ILE A 25 -4.13 -1.11 -1.08
CA ILE A 25 -4.37 -2.48 -0.55
C ILE A 25 -5.25 -2.43 0.71
N ALA A 26 -4.89 -1.54 1.66
CA ALA A 26 -5.64 -1.39 2.90
C ALA A 26 -7.06 -0.85 2.64
N ALA A 27 -7.21 0.16 1.77
CA ALA A 27 -8.49 0.75 1.44
C ALA A 27 -9.44 -0.27 0.78
N VAL A 28 -8.93 -1.04 -0.19
CA VAL A 28 -9.70 -2.08 -0.87
C VAL A 28 -10.16 -3.16 0.11
N ALA A 29 -9.28 -3.65 0.98
CA ALA A 29 -9.63 -4.65 1.98
C ALA A 29 -10.71 -4.15 2.97
N VAL A 30 -10.69 -2.86 3.34
CA VAL A 30 -11.75 -2.26 4.17
C VAL A 30 -13.06 -2.18 3.40
N ASN A 31 -13.04 -1.69 2.17
CA ASN A 31 -14.25 -1.55 1.35
C ASN A 31 -14.92 -2.90 1.07
N ILE A 32 -14.16 -3.97 0.82
CA ILE A 32 -14.71 -5.33 0.64
C ILE A 32 -15.43 -5.79 1.91
N GLN A 33 -14.81 -5.64 3.09
CA GLN A 33 -15.43 -6.06 4.35
C GLN A 33 -16.73 -5.29 4.62
N GLU A 34 -16.79 -4.00 4.30
CA GLU A 34 -18.01 -3.20 4.44
C GLU A 34 -19.06 -3.60 3.39
N ALA A 35 -18.66 -3.75 2.12
CA ALA A 35 -19.55 -4.18 1.05
C ALA A 35 -20.17 -5.54 1.33
N ARG A 36 -19.43 -6.48 1.93
CA ARG A 36 -19.92 -7.82 2.31
C ARG A 36 -21.12 -7.78 3.25
N LYS A 37 -21.23 -6.74 4.09
CA LYS A 37 -22.40 -6.55 4.96
C LYS A 37 -23.67 -6.30 4.16
N PHE A 38 -23.55 -5.79 2.94
CA PHE A 38 -24.66 -5.47 2.04
C PHE A 38 -24.86 -6.52 0.95
N THR A 39 -23.80 -7.20 0.48
CA THR A 39 -23.93 -8.21 -0.59
C THR A 39 -24.48 -9.54 -0.10
N LEU A 40 -24.50 -9.80 1.22
CA LEU A 40 -25.05 -11.01 1.82
C LEU A 40 -24.48 -12.32 1.20
N GLY A 41 -23.21 -12.30 0.79
CA GLY A 41 -22.52 -13.42 0.15
C GLY A 41 -22.71 -13.51 -1.37
N GLN A 42 -23.39 -12.55 -2.00
CA GLN A 42 -23.36 -12.42 -3.46
C GLN A 42 -21.97 -12.00 -3.95
N LYS A 43 -21.57 -12.56 -5.10
CA LYS A 43 -20.31 -12.23 -5.76
C LYS A 43 -20.28 -10.75 -6.11
N MET A 44 -19.19 -10.07 -5.76
CA MET A 44 -18.95 -8.68 -6.11
C MET A 44 -17.69 -8.52 -6.95
N THR A 45 -17.68 -7.49 -7.80
CA THR A 45 -16.52 -7.12 -8.60
C THR A 45 -15.90 -5.86 -8.02
N VAL A 46 -14.61 -5.92 -7.72
CA VAL A 46 -13.83 -4.82 -7.17
C VAL A 46 -12.89 -4.32 -8.26
N LEU A 47 -13.14 -3.10 -8.68
CA LEU A 47 -12.33 -2.41 -9.67
C LEU A 47 -11.15 -1.71 -9.00
N VAL A 48 -9.93 -2.02 -9.42
CA VAL A 48 -8.69 -1.45 -8.85
C VAL A 48 -7.76 -0.93 -9.92
N SER A 49 -7.04 0.16 -9.64
CA SER A 49 -6.11 0.76 -10.61
C SER A 49 -4.77 0.07 -10.75
N HIS A 50 -4.50 -0.95 -9.94
CA HIS A 50 -3.21 -1.60 -9.85
C HIS A 50 -3.42 -3.04 -9.40
N THR A 51 -2.48 -3.91 -9.76
CA THR A 51 -2.51 -5.33 -9.38
C THR A 51 -2.11 -5.48 -7.91
N ILE A 52 -3.01 -5.10 -7.00
CA ILE A 52 -2.83 -5.22 -5.54
C ILE A 52 -2.50 -6.64 -5.10
N SER A 53 -3.09 -7.63 -5.75
CA SER A 53 -2.87 -9.05 -5.45
C SER A 53 -1.43 -9.43 -5.74
N ALA A 54 -0.88 -9.06 -6.90
CA ALA A 54 0.51 -9.33 -7.25
C ALA A 54 1.51 -8.64 -6.30
N VAL A 55 1.23 -7.40 -5.88
CA VAL A 55 2.07 -6.69 -4.91
C VAL A 55 2.08 -7.42 -3.56
N LEU A 56 0.90 -7.89 -3.13
CA LEU A 56 0.73 -8.62 -1.89
C LEU A 56 1.44 -9.98 -1.94
N GLU A 57 1.28 -10.74 -3.02
CA GLU A 57 1.89 -12.06 -3.20
C GLU A 57 3.41 -11.98 -3.34
N ALA A 58 3.94 -10.98 -4.06
CA ALA A 58 5.37 -10.89 -4.33
C ALA A 58 6.20 -10.45 -3.12
N LYS A 59 5.76 -9.40 -2.40
CA LYS A 59 6.54 -8.77 -1.31
C LYS A 59 5.66 -8.27 -0.14
N GLY A 60 4.41 -8.71 -0.04
CA GLY A 60 3.48 -8.28 1.00
C GLY A 60 4.02 -8.53 2.42
N GLY A 61 4.59 -9.70 2.69
CA GLY A 61 5.19 -10.04 3.99
C GLY A 61 6.44 -9.21 4.34
N HIS A 62 7.08 -8.58 3.36
CA HIS A 62 8.25 -7.71 3.58
C HIS A 62 7.84 -6.29 3.99
N TRP A 63 6.73 -5.76 3.44
CA TRP A 63 6.28 -4.38 3.68
C TRP A 63 5.13 -4.24 4.68
N LEU A 64 4.52 -5.34 5.08
CA LEU A 64 3.39 -5.39 6.02
C LEU A 64 3.79 -6.18 7.27
N SER A 65 3.21 -5.82 8.42
CA SER A 65 3.27 -6.73 9.56
C SER A 65 2.59 -8.05 9.20
N LEU A 66 3.08 -9.16 9.77
CA LEU A 66 2.54 -10.50 9.51
C LEU A 66 1.01 -10.55 9.65
N GLN A 67 0.47 -9.93 10.70
CA GLN A 67 -0.98 -9.85 10.92
C GLN A 67 -1.72 -9.12 9.79
N ARG A 68 -1.18 -8.00 9.28
CA ARG A 68 -1.79 -7.25 8.17
C ARG A 68 -1.66 -7.99 6.85
N PHE A 69 -0.51 -8.62 6.61
CA PHE A 69 -0.28 -9.44 5.43
C PHE A 69 -1.31 -10.58 5.34
N LEU A 70 -1.41 -11.41 6.39
CA LEU A 70 -2.36 -12.51 6.44
C LEU A 70 -3.80 -12.04 6.31
N LYS A 71 -4.16 -10.93 6.99
CA LYS A 71 -5.51 -10.35 6.88
C LYS A 71 -5.84 -9.96 5.44
N TYR A 72 -4.92 -9.29 4.75
CA TYR A 72 -5.18 -8.83 3.38
C TYR A 72 -5.16 -10.00 2.39
N GLN A 73 -4.30 -10.99 2.59
CA GLN A 73 -4.25 -12.19 1.74
C GLN A 73 -5.59 -12.94 1.80
N ALA A 74 -6.11 -13.15 3.00
CA ALA A 74 -7.40 -13.78 3.22
C ALA A 74 -8.59 -13.00 2.66
N ILE A 75 -8.49 -11.68 2.44
CA ILE A 75 -9.58 -10.85 1.90
C ILE A 75 -9.48 -10.69 0.39
N LEU A 76 -8.26 -10.54 -0.13
CA LEU A 76 -8.02 -10.11 -1.51
C LEU A 76 -7.66 -11.25 -2.46
N VAL A 77 -7.18 -12.38 -1.94
CA VAL A 77 -6.67 -13.49 -2.77
C VAL A 77 -7.46 -14.77 -2.56
N GLU A 78 -7.76 -15.12 -1.31
CA GLU A 78 -8.29 -16.45 -0.95
C GLU A 78 -9.83 -16.54 -0.94
N GLN A 79 -10.56 -15.69 -1.67
CA GLN A 79 -12.02 -15.58 -1.54
C GLN A 79 -12.74 -15.74 -2.89
N ASP A 80 -13.79 -16.56 -2.92
CA ASP A 80 -14.57 -16.85 -4.14
C ASP A 80 -15.68 -15.83 -4.45
N ASP A 81 -16.09 -15.05 -3.45
CA ASP A 81 -17.16 -14.03 -3.55
C ASP A 81 -16.66 -12.66 -4.02
N VAL A 82 -15.36 -12.51 -4.29
CA VAL A 82 -14.75 -11.25 -4.74
C VAL A 82 -13.94 -11.48 -6.00
N GLU A 83 -14.26 -10.74 -7.06
CA GLU A 83 -13.47 -10.69 -8.28
C GLU A 83 -12.75 -9.35 -8.38
N ILE A 84 -11.43 -9.36 -8.34
CA ILE A 84 -10.62 -8.14 -8.48
C ILE A 84 -10.28 -7.96 -9.96
N VAL A 85 -10.74 -6.86 -10.54
CA VAL A 85 -10.47 -6.50 -11.94
C VAL A 85 -9.64 -5.23 -11.98
N VAL A 86 -8.53 -5.28 -12.70
CA VAL A 86 -7.67 -4.12 -12.91
C VAL A 86 -8.30 -3.20 -13.94
N THR A 87 -8.46 -1.91 -13.62
CA THR A 87 -9.06 -0.89 -14.47
C THR A 87 -8.34 0.44 -14.36
N ASN A 88 -8.40 1.25 -15.40
CA ASN A 88 -7.61 2.48 -15.52
C ASN A 88 -8.49 3.71 -15.39
N ILE A 89 -9.65 3.50 -14.79
CA ILE A 89 -10.61 4.56 -14.53
C ILE A 89 -10.05 5.42 -13.39
N VAL A 90 -9.21 6.38 -13.77
CA VAL A 90 -8.61 7.37 -12.89
C VAL A 90 -9.57 8.53 -12.59
N ASN A 91 -10.56 8.74 -13.46
CA ASN A 91 -11.60 9.74 -13.29
C ASN A 91 -12.76 9.17 -12.46
N PRO A 92 -13.09 9.76 -11.29
CA PRO A 92 -14.24 9.33 -10.49
C PRO A 92 -15.57 9.34 -11.26
N ALA A 93 -15.78 10.29 -12.18
CA ALA A 93 -17.02 10.34 -12.97
C ALA A 93 -17.12 9.18 -13.97
N SER A 94 -16.00 8.78 -14.57
CA SER A 94 -15.92 7.64 -15.48
C SER A 94 -16.11 6.30 -14.75
N PHE A 95 -15.84 6.25 -13.44
CA PHE A 95 -16.04 5.05 -12.62
C PHE A 95 -17.53 4.73 -12.48
N LEU A 96 -18.35 5.77 -12.35
CA LEU A 96 -19.81 5.64 -12.27
C LEU A 96 -20.44 5.33 -13.63
N SER A 97 -19.82 5.76 -14.73
CA SER A 97 -20.34 5.51 -16.08
C SER A 97 -19.93 4.14 -16.65
N GLY A 98 -19.12 3.36 -15.95
CA GLY A 98 -18.73 2.00 -16.36
C GLY A 98 -17.86 1.92 -17.62
N SER A 99 -17.30 3.05 -18.09
CA SER A 99 -16.44 3.08 -19.27
C SER A 99 -15.03 2.59 -18.91
N MET A 100 -14.64 1.40 -19.35
CA MET A 100 -13.29 0.89 -19.16
C MET A 100 -12.34 1.48 -20.20
N GLY A 101 -11.35 2.27 -19.77
CA GLY A 101 -10.26 2.79 -20.61
C GLY A 101 -9.03 1.86 -20.65
N GLU A 102 -8.03 2.18 -21.47
CA GLU A 102 -6.81 1.39 -21.65
C GLU A 102 -5.93 1.24 -20.37
N PRO A 103 -5.27 0.08 -20.15
CA PRO A 103 -4.32 -0.20 -19.08
C PRO A 103 -3.29 0.91 -18.81
N VAL A 104 -3.37 1.58 -17.66
CA VAL A 104 -2.29 2.37 -17.07
C VAL A 104 -1.53 1.44 -16.15
N ILE A 105 -0.37 0.98 -16.62
CA ILE A 105 0.52 0.11 -15.86
C ILE A 105 1.31 1.01 -14.90
N HIS A 106 1.10 0.81 -13.59
CA HIS A 106 1.90 1.46 -12.55
C HIS A 106 2.85 0.43 -11.93
N GLU A 107 4.16 0.70 -11.94
CA GLU A 107 5.20 -0.14 -11.33
C GLU A 107 5.17 0.00 -9.80
N CYS A 108 4.16 -0.61 -9.17
CA CYS A 108 3.97 -0.56 -7.72
C CYS A 108 5.14 -1.18 -6.96
N LEU A 109 5.73 -2.27 -7.48
CA LEU A 109 6.85 -2.93 -6.81
C LEU A 109 8.06 -2.00 -6.72
N ASP A 110 8.45 -1.40 -7.85
CA ASP A 110 9.58 -0.46 -7.92
C ASP A 110 9.33 0.79 -7.08
N THR A 111 8.11 1.33 -7.09
CA THR A 111 7.75 2.52 -6.31
C THR A 111 7.83 2.26 -4.81
N ILE A 112 7.30 1.11 -4.36
CA ILE A 112 7.37 0.71 -2.96
C ILE A 112 8.83 0.45 -2.59
N GLU A 113 9.58 -0.27 -3.43
CA GLU A 113 10.99 -0.58 -3.19
C GLU A 113 11.84 0.68 -3.11
N ALA A 114 11.71 1.63 -4.04
CA ALA A 114 12.41 2.92 -3.96
C ALA A 114 12.08 3.67 -2.66
N THR A 115 10.82 3.62 -2.23
CA THR A 115 10.39 4.24 -0.97
C THR A 115 10.97 3.53 0.24
N TYR A 116 11.10 2.20 0.28
CA TYR A 116 11.63 1.50 1.46
C TYR A 116 13.16 1.32 1.43
N SER A 117 13.78 1.35 0.26
CA SER A 117 15.23 1.22 0.05
C SER A 117 15.96 2.55 0.12
N SER A 118 15.27 3.68 -0.09
CA SER A 118 15.89 4.99 0.13
C SER A 118 16.24 5.15 1.61
N PRO A 119 17.52 5.36 1.96
CA PRO A 119 17.92 5.75 3.31
C PRO A 119 17.11 6.98 3.74
N PRO A 120 16.86 7.21 5.04
CA PRO A 120 16.51 8.56 5.45
C PRO A 120 17.64 9.46 4.92
N ASP A 121 17.28 10.49 4.16
CA ASP A 121 18.22 11.46 3.62
C ASP A 121 18.88 12.16 4.82
N LEU A 122 19.93 11.54 5.36
CA LEU A 122 20.83 12.15 6.32
C LEU A 122 21.64 13.09 5.44
N LYS A 123 21.12 14.31 5.26
CA LYS A 123 21.99 15.44 4.93
C LYS A 123 22.88 15.61 6.15
N ASP A 124 23.95 14.83 6.19
CA ASP A 124 25.15 15.14 6.96
C ASP A 124 25.67 16.45 6.37
N THR A 125 25.12 17.58 6.83
CA THR A 125 25.88 18.82 6.81
C THR A 125 27.16 18.53 7.59
N PRO A 126 28.34 18.59 6.96
CA PRO A 126 29.58 18.57 7.73
C PRO A 126 29.47 19.74 8.69
N LEU A 127 29.55 19.46 9.98
CA LEU A 127 29.67 20.51 10.98
C LEU A 127 31.04 21.13 10.72
N GLU A 128 31.07 22.31 10.11
CA GLU A 128 32.31 23.04 9.81
C GLU A 128 33.18 23.08 11.06
N ASP A 129 34.45 22.78 10.79
CA ASP A 129 35.51 22.47 11.73
C ASP A 129 35.61 23.40 12.94
N ALA A 130 36.08 22.79 14.02
CA ALA A 130 36.64 23.48 15.17
C ALA A 130 37.78 24.41 14.72
N GLU A 131 37.67 25.70 15.05
CA GLU A 131 38.85 26.55 15.24
C GLU A 131 38.70 27.48 16.46
N THR A 132 39.56 27.20 17.43
CA THR A 132 40.10 28.00 18.56
C THR A 132 39.27 28.17 19.84
#